data_AF-A0A942PZ07-F1
#
_entry.id   AF-A0A942PZ07-F1
#
_cell.length_a   1.000
_cell.length_b   1.000
_cell.length_c   1.000
_cell.angle_alpha   90.00
_cell.angle_beta   90.00
_cell.angle_gamma   90.00
#
_symmetry.space_group_name_H-M   'P 1'
#
loop_
_entity.id
_entity.type
_entity.pdbx_description
1 polymer ?
#
loop_
_entity_poly.entity_id
_entity_poly.type
_entity_poly.pdbx_seq_one_letter_code
_entity_poly.pdbx_strand_id
1 'polypeptide(L)'
;MIPAPPCPIILTERDRAHALMQHMGFTFSPSSRISILSAQIYLMLAGLGLIFNGTLLSDSTSRPAFLHLFTLGFMLFLIYGLGTHMLPRFTGNPLPENHWSWIQIGLAHGGVAGYALGYFLGIPPLALAGALLAWTSLLIFTWRIWRVLWPRN
;
A
#
# COMPACT_ATOMS: atom_id res chain seq x y z
N MET A 1 -17.41 17.37 58.13
CA MET A 1 -16.11 16.88 57.64
C MET A 1 -16.24 16.74 56.12
N ILE A 2 -15.70 17.68 55.36
CA ILE A 2 -15.77 17.67 53.88
C ILE A 2 -14.55 16.87 53.39
N PRO A 3 -14.70 15.85 52.53
CA PRO A 3 -13.56 15.12 52.00
C PRO A 3 -12.70 16.02 51.11
N ALA A 4 -11.38 15.92 51.23
CA ALA A 4 -10.45 16.67 50.40
C ALA A 4 -10.65 16.33 48.91
N PRO A 5 -10.49 17.31 48.00
CA PRO A 5 -10.59 17.07 46.57
C PRO A 5 -9.50 16.07 46.12
N PRO A 6 -9.78 15.20 45.14
CA PRO A 6 -8.80 14.26 44.63
C PRO A 6 -7.59 15.01 44.05
N CYS A 7 -6.39 14.55 44.42
CA CYS A 7 -5.12 15.10 43.94
C CYS A 7 -5.10 15.04 42.40
N PRO A 8 -4.80 16.15 41.70
CA PRO A 8 -4.67 16.11 40.25
C PRO A 8 -3.49 15.20 39.93
N ILE A 9 -3.73 14.12 39.16
CA ILE A 9 -2.68 13.23 38.68
C ILE A 9 -1.75 14.09 37.81
N ILE A 10 -0.62 14.49 38.38
CA ILE A 10 0.49 15.09 37.63
C ILE A 10 1.10 13.94 36.83
N LEU A 11 0.59 13.75 35.60
CA LEU A 11 1.26 12.89 34.62
C LEU A 11 2.68 13.39 34.48
N THR A 12 3.64 12.53 34.79
CA THR A 12 5.05 12.89 34.68
C THR A 12 5.38 13.17 33.20
N GLU A 13 6.42 13.97 32.92
CA GLU A 13 6.89 14.18 31.54
C GLU A 13 7.18 12.84 30.82
N ARG A 14 7.56 11.81 31.59
CA ARG A 14 7.72 10.44 31.11
C ARG A 14 6.38 9.80 30.67
N ASP A 15 5.30 10.02 31.41
CA ASP A 15 3.96 9.51 31.05
C ASP A 15 3.40 10.22 29.81
N ARG A 16 3.65 11.53 29.69
CA ARG A 16 3.31 12.29 28.47
C ARG A 16 4.10 11.82 27.26
N ALA A 17 5.40 11.59 27.42
CA ALA A 17 6.24 11.02 26.38
C ALA A 17 5.78 9.61 25.98
N HIS A 18 5.40 8.76 26.94
CA HIS A 18 4.84 7.43 26.68
C HIS A 18 3.50 7.50 25.94
N ALA A 19 2.59 8.39 26.32
CA ALA A 19 1.31 8.58 25.61
C ALA A 19 1.52 9.10 24.18
N LEU A 20 2.44 10.05 23.97
CA LEU A 20 2.85 10.51 22.64
C LEU A 20 3.47 9.38 21.81
N MET A 21 4.34 8.56 22.41
CA MET A 21 4.92 7.39 21.74
C MET A 21 3.87 6.31 21.40
N GLN A 22 2.89 6.08 22.27
CA GLN A 22 1.76 5.17 22.01
C GLN A 22 0.86 5.69 20.89
N HIS A 23 0.65 7.00 20.78
CA HIS A 23 -0.06 7.61 19.65
C HIS A 23 0.75 7.61 18.34
N MET A 24 2.08 7.64 18.42
CA MET A 24 2.99 7.54 17.26
C MET A 24 3.16 6.11 16.72
N GLY A 25 2.72 5.09 17.48
CA GLY A 25 2.87 3.68 17.10
C GLY A 25 1.86 3.15 16.08
N PHE A 26 0.72 3.82 15.86
CA PHE A 26 -0.42 3.21 15.16
C PHE A 26 -1.01 3.95 13.96
N THR A 27 -0.57 5.16 13.64
CA THR A 27 -1.19 5.92 12.54
C THR A 27 -0.43 5.74 11.23
N PHE A 28 -0.79 4.70 10.48
CA PHE A 28 -0.50 4.65 9.05
C PHE A 28 -1.09 5.89 8.37
N SER A 29 -0.39 6.44 7.39
CA SER A 29 -0.97 7.46 6.52
C SER A 29 -2.14 6.85 5.72
N PRO A 30 -3.18 7.62 5.37
CA PRO A 30 -4.32 7.13 4.60
C PRO A 30 -3.93 6.33 3.35
N SER A 31 -2.97 6.83 2.56
CA SER A 31 -2.47 6.15 1.36
C SER A 31 -1.79 4.81 1.67
N SER A 32 -1.07 4.73 2.79
CA SER A 32 -0.43 3.49 3.25
C SER A 32 -1.47 2.46 3.69
N ARG A 33 -2.48 2.86 4.46
CA ARG A 33 -3.59 1.96 4.88
C ARG A 33 -4.30 1.37 3.69
N ILE A 34 -4.68 2.21 2.73
CA ILE A 34 -5.38 1.78 1.52
C ILE A 34 -4.49 0.83 0.74
N SER A 35 -3.20 1.13 0.60
CA SER A 35 -2.29 0.24 -0.11
C SER A 35 -2.18 -1.14 0.56
N ILE A 36 -2.06 -1.20 1.89
CA ILE A 36 -2.00 -2.46 2.63
C ILE A 36 -3.32 -3.24 2.49
N LEU A 37 -4.47 -2.57 2.62
CA LEU A 37 -5.78 -3.19 2.43
C LEU A 37 -5.94 -3.74 1.01
N SER A 38 -5.57 -2.96 0.00
CA SER A 38 -5.56 -3.37 -1.40
C SER A 38 -4.67 -4.58 -1.63
N ALA A 39 -3.48 -4.62 -1.02
CA ALA A 39 -2.58 -5.77 -1.11
C ALA A 39 -3.26 -7.05 -0.61
N GLN A 40 -3.91 -7.00 0.56
CA GLN A 40 -4.63 -8.15 1.12
C GLN A 40 -5.79 -8.57 0.23
N ILE A 41 -6.56 -7.62 -0.30
CA ILE A 41 -7.67 -7.92 -1.22
C ILE A 41 -7.15 -8.62 -2.47
N TYR A 42 -6.09 -8.10 -3.10
CA TYR A 42 -5.52 -8.72 -4.29
C TYR A 42 -4.89 -10.08 -4.03
N LEU A 43 -4.30 -10.29 -2.84
CA LEU A 43 -3.80 -11.60 -2.43
C LEU A 43 -4.94 -12.62 -2.34
N MET A 44 -6.06 -12.25 -1.71
CA MET A 44 -7.24 -13.10 -1.62
C MET A 44 -7.82 -13.39 -3.00
N LEU A 45 -7.95 -12.38 -3.86
CA LEU A 45 -8.45 -12.56 -5.23
C LEU A 45 -7.54 -13.47 -6.07
N ALA A 46 -6.22 -13.31 -5.97
CA ALA A 46 -5.26 -14.18 -6.64
C ALA A 46 -5.38 -15.63 -6.17
N GLY A 47 -5.39 -15.86 -4.86
CA GLY A 47 -5.50 -17.19 -4.27
C GLY A 47 -6.82 -17.89 -4.61
N LEU A 48 -7.94 -17.20 -4.39
CA LEU A 48 -9.28 -17.71 -4.73
C LEU A 48 -9.42 -17.98 -6.22
N GLY A 49 -8.91 -17.08 -7.07
CA GLY A 49 -8.91 -17.24 -8.52
C GLY A 49 -8.13 -18.48 -8.97
N LEU A 50 -6.94 -18.71 -8.41
CA LEU A 50 -6.13 -19.91 -8.68
C LEU A 50 -6.85 -21.19 -8.27
N ILE A 51 -7.47 -21.20 -7.09
CA ILE A 51 -8.20 -22.36 -6.54
C ILE A 51 -9.44 -22.68 -7.38
N PHE A 52 -10.34 -21.71 -7.57
CA PHE A 52 -11.63 -21.96 -8.20
C PHE A 52 -11.54 -22.24 -9.70
N ASN A 53 -10.49 -21.76 -10.38
CA ASN A 53 -10.27 -22.09 -11.79
C ASN A 53 -9.44 -23.37 -11.96
N GLY A 54 -9.05 -24.06 -10.87
CA GLY A 54 -8.23 -25.26 -10.93
C GLY A 54 -6.81 -25.03 -11.45
N THR A 55 -6.35 -23.78 -11.45
CA THR A 55 -5.09 -23.34 -12.09
C THR A 55 -3.93 -23.26 -11.13
N LEU A 56 -4.12 -23.65 -9.87
CA LEU A 56 -3.06 -23.64 -8.86
C LEU A 56 -1.90 -24.56 -9.24
N LEU A 57 -2.22 -25.76 -9.73
CA LEU A 57 -1.26 -26.81 -10.10
C LEU A 57 -1.29 -27.17 -11.59
N SER A 58 -2.11 -26.50 -12.38
CA SER A 58 -2.25 -26.76 -13.82
C SER A 58 -1.93 -25.50 -14.63
N ASP A 59 -1.30 -25.68 -15.79
CA ASP A 59 -1.02 -24.59 -16.71
C ASP A 59 -2.25 -24.34 -17.60
N SER A 60 -3.06 -23.37 -17.20
CA SER A 60 -4.20 -22.90 -17.98
C SER A 60 -3.97 -21.48 -18.53
N THR A 61 -4.76 -21.10 -19.54
CA THR A 61 -4.77 -19.76 -20.12
C THR A 61 -5.13 -18.66 -19.10
N SER A 62 -5.89 -18.98 -18.04
CA SER A 62 -6.28 -18.01 -17.02
C SER A 62 -5.28 -17.88 -15.87
N ARG A 63 -4.32 -18.82 -15.74
CA ARG A 63 -3.28 -18.82 -14.71
C ARG A 63 -2.47 -17.51 -14.67
N PRO A 64 -2.00 -16.94 -15.80
CA PRO A 64 -1.25 -15.69 -15.79
C PRO A 64 -2.01 -14.52 -15.15
N ALA A 65 -3.33 -14.45 -15.34
CA ALA A 65 -4.14 -13.38 -14.77
C ALA A 65 -4.06 -13.36 -13.23
N PHE A 66 -4.20 -14.52 -12.59
CA PHE A 66 -4.16 -14.63 -11.14
C PHE A 66 -2.73 -14.48 -10.58
N LEU A 67 -1.72 -14.96 -11.30
CA LEU A 67 -0.31 -14.69 -10.96
C LEU A 67 0.02 -13.19 -11.04
N HIS A 68 -0.61 -12.46 -11.97
CA HIS A 68 -0.47 -11.01 -12.04
C HIS A 68 -1.27 -10.26 -10.97
N LEU A 69 -2.40 -10.77 -10.51
CA LEU A 69 -3.05 -10.27 -9.28
C LEU A 69 -2.16 -10.47 -8.05
N PHE A 70 -1.44 -11.59 -7.95
CA PHE A 70 -0.48 -11.79 -6.85
C PHE A 70 0.72 -10.82 -6.96
N THR A 71 1.34 -10.73 -8.12
CA THR A 71 2.56 -9.93 -8.30
C THR A 71 2.27 -8.42 -8.36
N LEU A 72 1.44 -7.94 -9.29
CA LEU A 72 1.13 -6.51 -9.38
C LEU A 72 0.05 -6.07 -8.39
N GLY A 73 -0.88 -6.95 -8.01
CA GLY A 73 -1.91 -6.59 -7.04
C GLY A 73 -1.41 -6.68 -5.59
N PHE A 74 -0.90 -7.83 -5.16
CA PHE A 74 -0.44 -7.98 -3.79
C PHE A 74 0.96 -7.37 -3.56
N MET A 75 2.00 -7.82 -4.27
CA MET A 75 3.36 -7.40 -3.96
C MET A 75 3.59 -5.90 -4.18
N LEU A 76 3.10 -5.33 -5.28
CA LEU A 76 3.28 -3.90 -5.56
C LEU A 76 2.61 -3.01 -4.51
N PHE A 77 1.37 -3.32 -4.13
CA PHE A 77 0.66 -2.55 -3.11
C PHE A 77 1.25 -2.76 -1.72
N LEU A 78 1.78 -3.95 -1.41
CA LEU A 78 2.53 -4.18 -0.18
C LEU A 78 3.81 -3.32 -0.15
N ILE A 79 4.53 -3.23 -1.26
CA ILE A 79 5.71 -2.35 -1.40
C ILE A 79 5.31 -0.88 -1.21
N TYR A 80 4.19 -0.43 -1.80
CA TYR A 80 3.70 0.94 -1.60
C TYR A 80 3.32 1.20 -0.15
N GLY A 81 2.53 0.32 0.46
CA GLY A 81 2.10 0.44 1.85
C GLY A 81 3.29 0.48 2.83
N LEU A 82 4.18 -0.50 2.73
CA LEU A 82 5.35 -0.59 3.59
C LEU A 82 6.38 0.50 3.29
N GLY A 83 6.65 0.80 2.02
CA GLY A 83 7.60 1.84 1.63
C GLY A 83 7.19 3.22 2.12
N THR A 84 5.91 3.58 1.96
CA THR A 84 5.39 4.85 2.49
C THR A 84 5.40 4.91 4.02
N HIS A 85 5.25 3.78 4.70
CA HIS A 85 5.19 3.72 6.16
C HIS A 85 6.57 3.65 6.83
N MET A 86 7.46 2.80 6.30
CA MET A 86 8.75 2.47 6.92
C MET A 86 9.83 3.46 6.51
N LEU A 87 9.86 3.93 5.26
CA LEU A 87 10.94 4.78 4.79
C LEU A 87 11.10 6.07 5.61
N PRO A 88 10.03 6.83 5.94
CA PRO A 88 10.15 8.02 6.76
C PRO A 88 10.77 7.78 8.14
N ARG A 89 10.61 6.58 8.69
CA ARG A 89 11.17 6.22 10.01
C ARG A 89 12.66 5.97 9.94
N PHE A 90 13.17 5.53 8.80
CA PHE A 90 14.60 5.35 8.58
C PHE A 90 15.30 6.65 8.16
N THR A 91 14.62 7.51 7.40
CA THR A 91 15.23 8.73 6.86
C THR A 91 14.98 9.97 7.71
N GLY A 92 14.01 9.92 8.63
CA GLY A 92 13.53 11.10 9.37
C GLY A 92 12.71 12.09 8.52
N ASN A 93 12.53 11.82 7.22
CA ASN A 93 11.87 12.70 6.28
C ASN A 93 10.48 12.15 5.91
N PRO A 94 9.38 12.85 6.25
CA PRO A 94 8.04 12.39 5.94
C PRO A 94 7.78 12.39 4.43
N LEU A 95 7.18 11.32 3.92
CA LEU A 95 6.72 11.26 2.54
C LEU A 95 5.40 12.05 2.41
N PRO A 96 5.32 13.13 1.61
CA PRO A 96 4.12 13.95 1.55
C PRO A 96 2.92 13.17 1.02
N GLU A 97 1.77 13.29 1.71
CA GLU A 97 0.46 12.93 1.16
C GLU A 97 -0.07 14.11 0.34
N ASN A 98 -0.18 13.91 -0.97
CA ASN A 98 -0.64 14.93 -1.90
C ASN A 98 -1.33 14.26 -3.09
N HIS A 99 -1.75 15.02 -4.10
CA HIS A 99 -2.43 14.46 -5.27
C HIS A 99 -1.62 13.34 -5.96
N TRP A 100 -0.28 13.39 -5.95
CA TRP A 100 0.55 12.34 -6.55
C TRP A 100 0.43 10.99 -5.86
N SER A 101 0.17 10.94 -4.54
CA SER A 101 -0.06 9.66 -3.86
C SER A 101 -1.35 9.00 -4.31
N TRP A 102 -2.39 9.80 -4.52
CA TRP A 102 -3.69 9.30 -4.97
C TRP A 102 -3.69 8.93 -6.45
N ILE A 103 -3.04 9.74 -7.31
CA ILE A 103 -2.83 9.41 -8.73
C ILE A 103 -2.05 8.10 -8.86
N GLN A 104 -0.96 7.95 -8.10
CA GLN A 104 -0.18 6.72 -8.06
C GLN A 104 -1.05 5.50 -7.71
N ILE A 105 -1.85 5.57 -6.65
CA ILE A 105 -2.72 4.48 -6.20
C ILE A 105 -3.81 4.18 -7.24
N GLY A 106 -4.44 5.20 -7.81
CA GLY A 106 -5.45 5.04 -8.85
C GLY A 106 -4.89 4.36 -10.11
N LEU A 107 -3.72 4.81 -10.57
CA LEU A 107 -3.00 4.20 -11.69
C LEU A 107 -2.61 2.74 -11.40
N ALA A 108 -2.20 2.42 -10.16
CA ALA A 108 -1.89 1.05 -9.79
C ALA A 108 -3.13 0.16 -9.82
N HIS A 109 -4.26 0.61 -9.27
CA HIS A 109 -5.51 -0.15 -9.31
C HIS A 109 -5.99 -0.39 -10.74
N GLY A 110 -6.01 0.67 -11.56
CA GLY A 110 -6.36 0.56 -12.98
C GLY A 110 -5.38 -0.32 -13.75
N GLY A 111 -4.08 -0.23 -13.45
CA GLY A 111 -3.05 -1.04 -14.07
C GLY A 111 -3.18 -2.53 -13.74
N VAL A 112 -3.36 -2.88 -12.46
CA VAL A 112 -3.58 -4.26 -12.02
C VAL A 112 -4.85 -4.84 -12.64
N ALA A 113 -5.96 -4.10 -12.57
CA ALA A 113 -7.23 -4.55 -13.12
C ALA A 113 -7.15 -4.76 -14.63
N GLY A 114 -6.63 -3.77 -15.38
CA GLY A 114 -6.46 -3.87 -16.83
C GLY A 114 -5.51 -4.99 -17.24
N TYR A 115 -4.40 -5.16 -16.53
CA TYR A 115 -3.41 -6.20 -16.85
C TYR A 115 -3.97 -7.59 -16.60
N ALA A 116 -4.54 -7.83 -15.41
CA ALA A 116 -5.12 -9.12 -15.07
C ALA A 116 -6.33 -9.47 -15.95
N LEU A 117 -7.25 -8.52 -16.20
CA LEU A 117 -8.40 -8.75 -17.09
C LEU A 117 -7.97 -8.95 -18.54
N GLY A 118 -6.96 -8.23 -19.02
CA GLY A 118 -6.40 -8.41 -20.35
C GLY A 118 -5.89 -9.84 -20.58
N TYR A 119 -5.18 -10.42 -19.61
CA TYR A 119 -4.79 -11.84 -19.67
C TYR A 119 -5.99 -12.77 -19.54
N PHE A 120 -6.89 -12.51 -18.58
CA PHE A 120 -8.02 -13.38 -18.32
C PHE A 120 -8.97 -13.51 -19.51
N LEU A 121 -9.21 -12.38 -20.21
CA LEU A 121 -10.09 -12.29 -21.37
C LEU A 121 -9.35 -12.55 -22.70
N GLY A 122 -8.02 -12.68 -22.67
CA GLY A 122 -7.21 -12.81 -23.89
C GLY A 122 -7.26 -11.57 -24.80
N ILE A 123 -7.26 -10.36 -24.21
CA ILE A 123 -7.30 -9.07 -24.92
C ILE A 123 -5.94 -8.36 -24.75
N PRO A 124 -4.97 -8.54 -25.66
CA PRO A 124 -3.62 -7.99 -25.52
C PRO A 124 -3.55 -6.46 -25.39
N PRO A 125 -4.34 -5.65 -26.13
CA PRO A 125 -4.31 -4.19 -25.97
C PRO A 125 -4.72 -3.74 -24.56
N LEU A 126 -5.68 -4.43 -23.94
CA LEU A 126 -6.11 -4.14 -22.56
C LEU A 126 -5.01 -4.48 -21.56
N ALA A 127 -4.33 -5.61 -21.76
CA ALA A 127 -3.15 -5.95 -20.97
C ALA A 127 -2.07 -4.87 -21.13
N LEU A 128 -1.71 -4.50 -22.36
CA LEU A 128 -0.71 -3.45 -22.60
C LEU A 128 -1.07 -2.12 -21.91
N ALA A 129 -2.33 -1.68 -22.02
CA ALA A 129 -2.80 -0.49 -21.33
C ALA A 129 -2.67 -0.60 -19.81
N GLY A 130 -3.06 -1.74 -19.23
CA GLY A 130 -2.89 -2.02 -17.80
C GLY A 130 -1.42 -1.99 -17.35
N ALA A 131 -0.53 -2.58 -18.15
CA ALA A 131 0.91 -2.54 -17.90
C ALA A 131 1.42 -1.08 -17.88
N LEU A 132 1.06 -0.27 -18.88
CA LEU A 132 1.49 1.13 -18.95
C LEU A 132 1.01 1.95 -17.74
N LEU A 133 -0.22 1.73 -17.27
CA LEU A 133 -0.74 2.37 -16.05
C LEU A 133 0.04 1.93 -14.81
N ALA A 134 0.31 0.62 -14.65
CA ALA A 134 1.07 0.09 -13.52
C ALA A 134 2.52 0.63 -13.51
N TRP A 135 3.18 0.67 -14.67
CA TRP A 135 4.51 1.23 -14.82
C TRP A 135 4.54 2.73 -14.53
N THR A 136 3.54 3.48 -14.99
CA THR A 136 3.43 4.91 -14.69
C THR A 136 3.25 5.14 -13.19
N SER A 137 2.42 4.33 -12.52
CA SER A 137 2.30 4.34 -11.06
C SER A 137 3.65 4.11 -10.38
N LEU A 138 4.40 3.11 -10.82
CA LEU A 138 5.71 2.78 -10.25
C LEU A 138 6.70 3.93 -10.42
N LEU A 139 6.75 4.57 -11.59
CA LEU A 139 7.59 5.73 -11.84
C LEU A 139 7.26 6.90 -10.90
N ILE A 140 5.96 7.17 -10.69
CA ILE A 140 5.53 8.21 -9.73
C ILE A 140 5.96 7.84 -8.32
N PHE A 141 5.80 6.57 -7.90
CA PHE A 141 6.24 6.12 -6.59
C PHE A 141 7.75 6.30 -6.41
N THR A 142 8.54 5.86 -7.38
CA THR A 142 10.00 6.01 -7.38
C THR A 142 10.40 7.48 -7.27
N TRP A 143 9.77 8.37 -8.05
CA TRP A 143 10.01 9.80 -7.95
C TRP A 143 9.67 10.38 -6.57
N ARG A 144 8.56 9.95 -5.96
CA ARG A 144 8.18 10.36 -4.60
C ARG A 144 9.20 9.90 -3.56
N ILE A 145 9.66 8.65 -3.66
CA ILE A 145 10.68 8.06 -2.77
C ILE A 145 12.04 8.75 -2.94
N TRP A 146 12.44 9.05 -4.17
CA TRP A 146 13.69 9.74 -4.48
C TRP A 146 13.82 11.06 -3.71
N ARG A 147 12.75 11.84 -3.62
CA ARG A 147 12.70 13.11 -2.88
C ARG A 147 12.90 12.96 -1.38
N VAL A 148 12.58 11.79 -0.82
CA VAL A 148 12.77 11.48 0.60
C VAL A 148 14.18 11.00 0.89
N LEU A 149 14.80 10.27 -0.04
CA LEU A 149 16.18 9.81 0.07
C LEU A 149 17.20 10.93 -0.14
N TRP A 150 16.89 11.88 -1.02
CA TRP A 150 17.74 13.04 -1.33
C TRP A 150 16.99 14.35 -1.05
N PRO A 151 16.81 14.75 0.22
CA PRO A 151 16.23 16.05 0.55
C PRO A 151 17.10 17.15 -0.06
N ARG A 152 16.47 18.06 -0.81
CA ARG A 152 17.14 19.31 -1.18
C ARG A 152 17.02 20.25 0.02
N ASN A 153 18.14 20.45 0.70
CA ASN A 153 18.30 21.41 1.80
C ASN A 153 18.01 22.84 1.33
#